data_AF-A0A9P8ZPH3-F1
#
_entry.id   AF-A0A9P8ZPH3-F1
#
_cell.length_a   1.000
_cell.length_b   1.000
_cell.length_c   1.000
_cell.angle_alpha   90.00
_cell.angle_beta   90.00
_cell.angle_gamma   90.00
#
_symmetry.space_group_name_H-M   'P 1'
#
loop_
_entity.id
_entity.type
_entity.pdbx_description
1 polymer ?
#
loop_
_entity_poly.entity_id
_entity_poly.type
_entity_poly.pdbx_seq_one_letter_code
_entity_poly.pdbx_strand_id
1 'polypeptide(L)'
;MDTTTTGPHTLVHMPRLGEDGQQVDTRDCFWYEYHGMPEELALYKFIHEEDAESGEQYARTVFERFNVSTGRYEQAGHIEWVPGHSTVTFGIHDPVSMRELRKAKKKESTSRYWSWKNHNYKWKKDEAENLTCYQVPLIGANKLLATYTKTTRTLVVEARGEEVIDQIVVLCFIHKVCVS
;
A
#
# COMPACT_ATOMS: atom_id res chain seq x y z
N MET A 1 22.21 17.38 20.41
CA MET A 1 21.75 16.84 19.11
C MET A 1 20.83 15.70 19.45
N ASP A 2 19.52 15.98 19.52
CA ASP A 2 18.55 14.95 19.87
C ASP A 2 18.33 14.04 18.66
N THR A 3 18.81 12.81 18.77
CA THR A 3 18.43 11.72 17.87
C THR A 3 17.04 11.27 18.30
N THR A 4 15.99 11.89 17.75
CA THR A 4 14.65 11.32 17.77
C THR A 4 14.74 9.94 17.13
N THR A 5 14.75 8.91 17.96
CA THR A 5 14.69 7.52 17.51
C THR A 5 13.27 7.32 17.01
N THR A 6 13.08 7.42 15.69
CA THR A 6 11.78 7.23 15.07
C THR A 6 11.35 5.78 15.30
N GLY A 7 10.36 5.58 16.17
CA GLY A 7 9.77 4.26 16.44
C GLY A 7 9.00 3.73 15.23
N PRO A 8 8.52 2.47 15.28
CA PRO A 8 7.69 1.92 14.23
C PRO A 8 6.42 2.76 14.04
N HIS A 9 6.07 2.99 12.78
CA HIS A 9 4.87 3.72 12.37
C HIS A 9 3.71 2.74 12.28
N THR A 10 2.61 3.01 12.96
CA THR A 10 1.42 2.18 12.85
C THR A 10 0.41 2.87 11.94
N LEU A 11 -0.08 2.14 10.92
CA LEU A 11 -1.10 2.54 9.95
C LEU A 11 -2.40 1.79 10.19
N VAL A 12 -3.50 2.50 10.46
CA VAL A 12 -4.82 1.88 10.67
C VAL A 12 -5.71 2.07 9.44
N HIS A 13 -6.35 0.99 8.98
CA HIS A 13 -7.36 1.06 7.93
C HIS A 13 -8.75 1.29 8.51
N MET A 14 -9.31 2.47 8.23
CA MET A 14 -10.66 2.85 8.63
C MET A 14 -11.60 2.92 7.43
N PRO A 15 -12.77 2.24 7.45
CA PRO A 15 -13.88 2.60 6.56
C PRO A 15 -14.44 3.94 7.03
N ARG A 16 -14.47 4.96 6.17
CA ARG A 16 -15.07 6.26 6.50
C ARG A 16 -16.57 6.24 6.18
N LEU A 17 -17.41 6.64 7.15
CA LEU A 17 -18.82 6.94 6.93
C LEU A 17 -18.94 8.33 6.27
N GLY A 18 -19.87 8.50 5.31
CA GLY A 18 -20.12 9.80 4.68
C GLY A 18 -20.66 10.83 5.67
N GLU A 19 -20.48 12.12 5.35
CA GLU A 19 -20.92 13.27 6.18
C GLU A 19 -22.46 13.30 6.40
N ASP A 20 -23.18 12.53 5.60
CA ASP A 20 -24.63 12.33 5.54
C ASP A 20 -25.09 10.99 6.15
N GLY A 21 -24.19 10.23 6.78
CA GLY A 21 -24.52 8.93 7.37
C GLY A 21 -24.85 7.85 6.33
N GLN A 22 -24.73 8.15 5.04
CA GLN A 22 -24.69 7.14 4.00
C GLN A 22 -23.30 6.51 3.95
N GLN A 23 -23.28 5.19 3.74
CA GLN A 23 -22.08 4.47 3.39
C GLN A 23 -21.66 4.99 2.01
N VAL A 24 -20.67 5.90 1.96
CA VAL A 24 -19.87 6.12 0.72
C VAL A 24 -19.48 4.73 0.26
N ASP A 25 -19.59 4.40 -1.03
CA ASP A 25 -19.25 3.06 -1.50
C ASP A 25 -17.81 2.73 -1.05
N THR A 26 -17.71 1.99 0.06
CA THR A 26 -16.47 1.77 0.81
C THR A 26 -15.51 0.86 0.04
N ARG A 27 -15.88 0.50 -1.19
CA ARG A 27 -15.03 -0.18 -2.18
C ARG A 27 -13.97 0.75 -2.78
N ASP A 28 -14.12 2.08 -2.65
CA ASP A 28 -13.32 3.03 -3.45
C ASP A 28 -12.29 3.86 -2.67
N CYS A 29 -12.35 3.88 -1.33
CA CYS A 29 -11.48 4.74 -0.51
C CYS A 29 -10.87 4.01 0.70
N PHE A 30 -9.54 3.89 0.71
CA PHE A 30 -8.77 3.29 1.80
C PHE A 30 -7.94 4.37 2.48
N TRP A 31 -8.03 4.42 3.81
CA TRP A 31 -7.33 5.39 4.65
C TRP A 31 -6.31 4.66 5.49
N TYR A 32 -5.10 5.21 5.65
CA TYR A 32 -4.05 4.61 6.49
C TYR A 32 -3.54 5.66 7.46
N GLU A 33 -3.82 5.58 8.75
CA GLU A 33 -3.51 6.66 9.73
C GLU A 33 -2.16 6.53 10.40
N TYR A 34 -1.40 7.59 10.57
CA TYR A 34 -0.11 7.54 11.26
C TYR A 34 -0.24 7.83 12.76
N HIS A 35 0.26 6.94 13.63
CA HIS A 35 0.32 7.20 15.07
C HIS A 35 1.10 8.49 15.41
N GLY A 36 0.38 9.51 15.92
CA GLY A 36 0.91 10.85 16.20
C GLY A 36 0.26 11.96 15.36
N MET A 37 -0.56 11.59 14.37
CA MET A 37 -1.47 12.50 13.67
C MET A 37 -2.83 12.52 14.38
N PRO A 38 -3.60 13.62 14.28
CA PRO A 38 -4.98 13.66 14.76
C PRO A 38 -5.81 12.51 14.16
N GLU A 39 -6.74 11.93 14.93
CA GLU A 39 -7.61 10.78 14.54
C GLU A 39 -8.48 11.04 13.28
N GLU A 40 -8.45 12.25 12.72
CA GLU A 40 -9.17 12.62 11.49
C GLU A 40 -8.25 12.69 10.24
N LEU A 41 -6.93 12.56 10.42
CA LEU A 41 -5.93 12.72 9.35
C LEU A 41 -5.26 11.38 8.99
N ALA A 42 -5.68 10.80 7.86
CA ALA A 42 -4.99 9.65 7.31
C ALA A 42 -3.72 10.06 6.56
N LEU A 43 -2.69 9.23 6.63
CA LEU A 43 -1.46 9.35 5.84
C LEU A 43 -1.70 9.07 4.34
N TYR A 44 -2.64 8.20 3.98
CA TYR A 44 -2.95 7.90 2.57
C TYR A 44 -4.43 7.99 2.25
N LYS A 45 -4.72 8.35 1.01
CA LYS A 45 -6.01 8.22 0.33
C LYS A 45 -5.84 7.41 -0.93
N PHE A 46 -6.78 6.52 -1.22
CA PHE A 46 -6.94 5.86 -2.51
C PHE A 46 -8.26 6.34 -3.09
N ILE A 47 -8.27 6.75 -4.35
CA ILE A 47 -9.44 7.30 -5.04
C ILE A 47 -9.61 6.48 -6.32
N HIS A 48 -10.67 5.67 -6.37
CA HIS A 48 -11.01 4.90 -7.56
C HIS A 48 -11.87 5.73 -8.52
N GLU A 49 -11.44 5.78 -9.77
CA GLU A 49 -12.11 6.46 -10.88
C GLU A 49 -12.53 5.37 -11.88
N GLU A 50 -13.84 5.14 -11.98
CA GLU A 50 -14.41 4.30 -13.05
C GLU A 50 -14.61 5.17 -14.29
N ASP A 51 -14.10 4.71 -15.45
CA ASP A 51 -14.42 5.35 -16.72
C ASP A 51 -15.81 4.88 -17.19
N ALA A 52 -16.83 5.66 -16.85
CA ALA A 52 -18.21 5.38 -17.19
C ALA A 52 -18.51 5.58 -18.69
N GLU A 53 -17.63 6.21 -19.47
CA GLU A 53 -17.92 6.62 -20.85
C GLU A 53 -17.31 5.70 -21.92
N SER A 54 -16.23 4.97 -21.64
CA SER A 54 -15.53 4.19 -22.67
C SER A 54 -16.10 2.79 -22.95
N GLY A 55 -16.96 2.24 -22.08
CA GLY A 55 -17.48 0.87 -22.21
C GLY A 55 -16.40 -0.23 -22.14
N GLU A 56 -15.15 0.16 -21.93
CA GLU A 56 -14.00 -0.71 -21.73
C GLU A 56 -13.63 -0.70 -20.24
N GLN A 57 -13.15 -1.84 -19.72
CA GLN A 57 -12.82 -2.06 -18.31
C GLN A 57 -11.54 -1.31 -17.85
N TYR A 58 -11.36 -0.06 -18.25
CA TYR A 58 -10.26 0.78 -17.79
C TYR A 58 -10.73 1.53 -16.56
N ALA A 59 -10.17 1.16 -15.42
CA ALA A 59 -10.34 1.92 -14.19
C ALA A 59 -8.99 2.48 -13.75
N ARG A 60 -9.02 3.59 -13.03
CA ARG A 60 -7.81 4.18 -12.46
C ARG A 60 -7.97 4.29 -10.95
N THR A 61 -6.91 4.04 -10.20
CA THR A 61 -6.86 4.40 -8.77
C THR A 61 -5.72 5.34 -8.53
N VAL A 62 -6.02 6.58 -8.17
CA VAL A 62 -5.00 7.54 -7.71
C VAL A 62 -4.77 7.31 -6.22
N PHE A 63 -3.51 7.36 -5.78
CA PHE A 63 -3.19 7.36 -4.36
C PHE A 63 -2.44 8.63 -3.97
N GLU A 64 -2.97 9.31 -2.95
CA GLU A 64 -2.40 10.53 -2.39
C GLU A 64 -1.81 10.23 -1.03
N ARG A 65 -0.70 10.88 -0.71
CA ARG A 65 -0.06 10.85 0.60
C ARG A 65 -0.18 12.22 1.26
N PHE A 66 -0.54 12.23 2.53
CA PHE A 66 -0.51 13.44 3.33
C PHE A 66 0.93 13.89 3.55
N ASN A 67 1.24 15.10 3.09
CA ASN A 67 2.52 15.73 3.32
C ASN A 67 2.42 16.60 4.59
N VAL A 68 3.06 16.13 5.67
CA VAL A 68 3.07 16.83 6.96
C VAL A 68 3.69 18.23 6.90
N SER A 69 4.58 18.48 5.94
CA SER A 69 5.24 19.79 5.79
C SER A 69 4.33 20.83 5.11
N THR A 70 3.47 20.40 4.18
CA THR A 70 2.55 21.29 3.46
C THR A 70 1.13 21.28 4.04
N GLY A 71 0.83 20.30 4.90
CA GLY A 71 -0.49 20.11 5.49
C GLY A 71 -1.55 19.69 4.47
N ARG A 72 -1.14 19.10 3.34
CA ARG A 72 -2.01 18.77 2.21
C ARG A 72 -1.78 17.33 1.75
N TYR A 73 -2.81 16.77 1.13
CA TYR A 73 -2.67 15.54 0.35
C TYR A 73 -2.03 15.88 -0.98
N GLU A 74 -1.01 15.10 -1.34
CA GLU A 74 -0.27 15.24 -2.59
C GLU A 74 -0.28 13.89 -3.30
N GLN A 75 -0.43 13.90 -4.62
CA GLN A 75 -0.44 12.68 -5.41
C GLN A 75 0.90 11.94 -5.26
N ALA A 76 0.85 10.73 -4.70
CA ALA A 76 2.00 9.85 -4.53
C ALA A 76 2.11 8.83 -5.66
N GLY A 77 1.06 8.63 -6.46
CA GLY A 77 1.09 7.80 -7.65
C GLY A 77 -0.31 7.37 -8.10
N HIS A 78 -0.37 6.39 -8.99
CA HIS A 78 -1.63 5.80 -9.46
C HIS A 78 -1.46 4.36 -9.93
N ILE A 79 -2.60 3.67 -10.07
CA ILE A 79 -2.74 2.33 -10.63
C ILE A 79 -3.64 2.43 -11.86
N GLU A 80 -3.21 1.86 -12.97
CA GLU A 80 -4.04 1.70 -14.16
C GLU A 80 -4.52 0.26 -14.22
N TRP A 81 -5.83 0.06 -14.07
CA TRP A 81 -6.45 -1.26 -14.06
C TRP A 81 -6.78 -1.66 -15.49
N VAL A 82 -5.85 -2.37 -16.12
CA VAL A 82 -6.05 -3.00 -17.42
C VAL A 82 -6.09 -4.51 -17.25
N PRO A 83 -7.11 -5.24 -17.74
CA PRO A 83 -7.13 -6.69 -17.71
C PRO A 83 -5.82 -7.30 -18.27
N GLY A 84 -5.09 -8.05 -17.45
CA GLY A 84 -3.83 -8.71 -17.81
C GLY A 84 -2.59 -7.80 -17.90
N HIS A 85 -2.75 -6.48 -17.95
CA HIS A 85 -1.67 -5.51 -18.22
C HIS A 85 -1.59 -4.37 -17.21
N SER A 86 -2.25 -4.47 -16.07
CA SER A 86 -2.30 -3.37 -15.11
C SER A 86 -0.91 -2.97 -14.62
N THR A 87 -0.74 -1.66 -14.40
CA THR A 87 0.52 -1.01 -14.04
C THR A 87 0.33 -0.15 -12.80
N VAL A 88 1.41 0.04 -12.06
CA VAL A 88 1.47 0.96 -10.91
C VAL A 88 2.59 1.96 -11.16
N THR A 89 2.27 3.24 -11.02
CA THR A 89 3.21 4.35 -11.13
C THR A 89 3.40 4.95 -9.75
N PHE A 90 4.65 4.99 -9.26
CA PHE A 90 4.99 5.59 -7.97
C PHE A 90 5.74 6.91 -8.19
N GLY A 91 5.16 8.03 -7.73
CA GLY A 91 5.72 9.36 -7.89
C GLY A 91 6.05 9.67 -9.35
N ILE A 92 7.33 9.95 -9.62
CA ILE A 92 7.87 10.27 -10.95
C ILE A 92 8.55 9.08 -11.65
N HIS A 93 8.45 7.87 -11.07
CA HIS A 93 9.10 6.69 -11.62
C HIS A 93 8.29 6.08 -12.78
N ASP A 94 8.98 5.33 -13.65
CA ASP A 94 8.34 4.61 -14.74
C ASP A 94 7.27 3.63 -14.21
N PRO A 95 6.17 3.41 -14.96
CA PRO A 95 5.15 2.44 -14.60
C PRO A 95 5.73 1.03 -14.46
N VAL A 96 5.36 0.35 -13.38
CA VAL A 96 5.78 -1.03 -13.10
C VAL A 96 4.59 -1.96 -13.28
N SER A 97 4.76 -3.06 -14.01
CA SER A 97 3.68 -4.04 -14.17
C SER A 97 3.29 -4.65 -12.82
N MET A 98 1.99 -4.76 -12.56
CA MET A 98 1.47 -5.49 -11.39
C MET A 98 1.96 -6.94 -11.32
N ARG A 99 2.24 -7.56 -12.47
CA ARG A 99 2.78 -8.93 -12.54
C ARG A 99 4.17 -9.01 -11.91
N GLU A 100 5.00 -7.99 -12.12
CA GLU A 100 6.35 -7.92 -11.56
C GLU A 100 6.33 -7.66 -10.05
N LEU A 101 5.39 -6.81 -9.61
CA LEU A 101 5.17 -6.49 -8.20
C LEU A 101 4.54 -7.65 -7.38
N ARG A 102 4.00 -8.67 -8.06
CA ARG A 102 3.34 -9.83 -7.44
C ARG A 102 3.99 -11.16 -7.85
N LYS A 103 5.28 -11.15 -8.21
CA LYS A 103 5.94 -12.36 -8.72
C LYS A 103 6.05 -13.43 -7.63
N ALA A 104 5.53 -14.62 -7.88
CA ALA A 104 5.80 -15.78 -7.02
C ALA A 104 7.15 -16.41 -7.40
N LYS A 105 7.98 -16.78 -6.42
CA LYS A 105 9.25 -17.48 -6.69
C LYS A 105 9.04 -18.91 -7.22
N LYS A 106 7.99 -19.56 -6.76
CA LYS A 106 7.53 -20.90 -7.17
C LYS A 106 6.00 -20.87 -7.24
N LYS A 107 5.40 -21.77 -8.01
CA LYS A 107 3.94 -21.79 -8.24
C LYS A 107 3.15 -22.00 -6.94
N GLU A 108 3.69 -22.78 -6.02
CA GLU A 108 3.09 -23.14 -4.73
C GLU A 108 3.36 -22.09 -3.64
N SER A 109 4.21 -21.08 -3.92
CA SER A 109 4.59 -20.07 -2.93
C SER A 109 3.43 -19.11 -2.66
N THR A 110 3.07 -18.94 -1.39
CA THR A 110 2.17 -17.86 -0.94
C THR A 110 2.87 -16.49 -0.89
N SER A 111 4.21 -16.46 -0.93
CA SER A 111 4.96 -15.20 -0.96
C SER A 111 4.91 -14.53 -2.33
N ARG A 112 4.92 -13.20 -2.34
CA ARG A 112 4.91 -12.33 -3.52
C ARG A 112 6.10 -11.40 -3.43
N TYR A 113 6.98 -11.45 -4.44
CA TYR A 113 8.23 -10.72 -4.50
C TYR A 113 8.07 -9.49 -5.37
N TRP A 114 8.82 -8.46 -5.00
CA TRP A 114 8.95 -7.22 -5.75
C TRP A 114 10.35 -6.64 -5.55
N SER A 115 10.75 -5.76 -6.45
CA SER A 115 12.06 -5.11 -6.41
C SER A 115 11.88 -3.61 -6.57
N TRP A 116 12.70 -2.84 -5.87
CA TRP A 116 12.68 -1.37 -5.93
C TRP A 116 14.06 -0.82 -5.60
N LYS A 117 14.56 0.12 -6.42
CA LYS A 117 15.88 0.74 -6.25
C LYS A 117 17.00 -0.27 -5.94
N ASN A 118 17.12 -1.33 -6.74
CA ASN A 118 18.09 -2.43 -6.58
C ASN A 118 17.98 -3.29 -5.30
N HIS A 119 16.94 -3.08 -4.50
CA HIS A 119 16.62 -3.93 -3.36
C HIS A 119 15.49 -4.90 -3.70
N ASN A 120 15.51 -6.06 -3.06
CA ASN A 120 14.48 -7.09 -3.19
C ASN A 120 13.65 -7.17 -1.93
N TYR A 121 12.36 -7.43 -2.11
CA TYR A 121 11.39 -7.45 -1.06
C TYR A 121 10.41 -8.60 -1.28
N LYS A 122 9.67 -8.94 -0.23
CA LYS A 122 8.57 -9.89 -0.34
C LYS A 122 7.48 -9.61 0.67
N TRP A 123 6.24 -9.83 0.24
CA TRP A 123 5.10 -10.06 1.11
C TRP A 123 4.90 -11.55 1.32
N LYS A 124 4.65 -11.97 2.56
CA LYS A 124 4.27 -13.33 2.93
C LYS A 124 2.86 -13.28 3.54
N LYS A 125 1.96 -14.13 3.05
CA LYS A 125 0.63 -14.36 3.63
C LYS A 125 0.68 -15.58 4.56
N ASP A 126 0.12 -15.45 5.77
CA ASP A 126 -0.08 -16.57 6.70
C ASP A 126 -1.48 -17.20 6.54
N GLU A 127 -1.76 -18.23 7.34
CA GLU A 127 -3.05 -18.95 7.32
C GLU A 127 -4.23 -18.07 7.78
N ALA A 128 -3.98 -17.11 8.67
CA ALA A 128 -4.96 -16.13 9.13
C ALA A 128 -5.12 -14.94 8.15
N GLU A 129 -4.45 -15.01 6.99
CA GLU A 129 -4.41 -13.99 5.95
C GLU A 129 -3.80 -12.63 6.38
N ASN A 130 -3.02 -12.62 7.45
CA ASN A 130 -2.13 -11.52 7.78
C ASN A 130 -1.00 -11.48 6.74
N LEU A 131 -0.43 -10.30 6.56
CA LEU A 131 0.68 -10.10 5.64
C LEU A 131 1.91 -9.64 6.41
N THR A 132 3.07 -10.17 6.06
CA THR A 132 4.36 -9.68 6.58
C THR A 132 5.27 -9.31 5.42
N CYS A 133 5.74 -8.06 5.43
CA CYS A 133 6.68 -7.54 4.44
C CYS A 133 8.10 -7.64 4.97
N TYR A 134 9.00 -8.11 4.12
CA TYR A 134 10.43 -8.18 4.41
C TYR A 134 11.26 -7.57 3.29
N GLN A 135 12.37 -6.93 3.66
CA GLN A 135 13.51 -6.77 2.78
C GLN A 135 14.30 -8.08 2.74
N VAL A 136 14.64 -8.52 1.54
CA VAL A 136 15.37 -9.77 1.26
C VAL A 136 16.79 -9.40 0.85
N PRO A 137 17.76 -9.41 1.79
CA PRO A 137 19.15 -9.12 1.46
C PRO A 137 19.77 -10.26 0.66
N LEU A 138 20.87 -9.96 -0.05
CA LEU A 138 21.67 -10.98 -0.74
C LEU A 138 22.34 -11.94 0.23
N ILE A 139 22.75 -11.44 1.40
CA ILE A 139 23.43 -12.19 2.45
C ILE A 139 22.74 -11.89 3.79
N GLY A 140 22.48 -12.93 4.58
CA GLY A 140 21.89 -12.82 5.92
C GLY A 140 20.38 -13.01 5.98
N ALA A 141 19.80 -12.68 7.13
CA ALA A 141 18.39 -12.89 7.41
C ALA A 141 17.51 -11.79 6.80
N ASN A 142 16.26 -12.15 6.47
CA ASN A 142 15.26 -11.19 6.04
C ASN A 142 15.03 -10.14 7.12
N LYS A 143 14.89 -8.88 6.72
CA LYS A 143 14.61 -7.77 7.64
C LYS A 143 13.12 -7.45 7.57
N LEU A 144 12.43 -7.51 8.71
CA LEU A 144 11.03 -7.11 8.81
C LEU A 144 10.89 -5.63 8.41
N LEU A 145 9.91 -5.33 7.56
CA LEU A 145 9.56 -3.96 7.16
C LEU A 145 8.15 -3.59 7.58
N ALA A 146 7.20 -4.51 7.50
CA ALA A 146 5.83 -4.21 7.86
C ALA A 146 5.03 -5.47 8.21
N THR A 147 3.98 -5.30 8.99
CA THR A 147 3.00 -6.34 9.31
C THR A 147 1.60 -5.78 9.15
N TYR A 148 0.79 -6.42 8.32
CA TYR A 148 -0.64 -6.18 8.24
C TYR A 148 -1.42 -7.26 8.97
N THR A 149 -2.24 -6.87 9.95
CA THR A 149 -3.14 -7.75 10.69
C THR A 149 -4.56 -7.63 10.11
N LYS A 150 -5.10 -8.74 9.60
CA LYS A 150 -6.43 -8.75 8.96
C LYS A 150 -7.56 -8.38 9.94
N THR A 151 -7.51 -8.93 11.15
CA THR A 151 -8.57 -8.75 12.16
C THR A 151 -8.74 -7.29 12.58
N THR A 152 -7.62 -6.61 12.85
CA THR A 152 -7.61 -5.20 13.27
C THR A 152 -7.55 -4.23 12.09
N ARG A 153 -7.33 -4.76 10.87
CA ARG A 153 -7.09 -3.97 9.65
C ARG A 153 -5.97 -2.94 9.86
N THR A 154 -4.86 -3.38 10.46
CA THR A 154 -3.75 -2.50 10.83
C THR A 154 -2.49 -2.92 10.11
N LEU A 155 -1.84 -1.99 9.42
CA LEU A 155 -0.51 -2.11 8.83
C LEU A 155 0.52 -1.39 9.70
N VAL A 156 1.38 -2.10 10.42
CA VAL A 156 2.53 -1.52 11.13
C VAL A 156 3.75 -1.54 10.22
N VAL A 157 4.42 -0.40 10.04
CA VAL A 157 5.64 -0.23 9.24
C VAL A 157 6.81 0.10 10.16
N GLU A 158 7.85 -0.72 10.11
CA GLU A 158 9.11 -0.46 10.82
C GLU A 158 9.80 0.79 10.27
N ALA A 159 10.56 1.52 11.09
CA ALA A 159 11.25 2.75 10.66
C ALA A 159 12.10 2.57 9.39
N ARG A 160 12.73 1.41 9.21
CA ARG A 160 13.51 1.09 8.00
C ARG A 160 12.68 0.92 6.72
N GLY A 161 11.36 0.81 6.85
CA GLY A 161 10.42 0.75 5.74
C GLY A 161 10.00 2.12 5.24
N GLU A 162 10.37 3.21 5.94
CA GLU A 162 9.97 4.58 5.62
C GLU A 162 10.37 4.99 4.19
N GLU A 163 11.58 4.61 3.74
CA GLU A 163 12.06 4.94 2.38
C GLU A 163 11.25 4.28 1.24
N VAL A 164 10.47 3.25 1.55
CA VAL A 164 9.65 2.49 0.60
C VAL A 164 8.20 2.39 1.06
N ILE A 165 7.76 3.33 1.88
CA ILE A 165 6.43 3.31 2.50
C ILE A 165 5.30 3.31 1.45
N ASP A 166 5.45 4.05 0.36
CA ASP A 166 4.48 4.06 -0.74
C ASP A 166 4.30 2.65 -1.33
N GLN A 167 5.41 1.96 -1.60
CA GLN A 167 5.37 0.59 -2.13
C GLN A 167 4.77 -0.39 -1.12
N ILE A 168 5.10 -0.25 0.17
CA ILE A 168 4.54 -1.08 1.23
C ILE A 168 3.02 -0.92 1.30
N VAL A 169 2.52 0.32 1.38
CA VAL A 169 1.09 0.62 1.55
C VAL A 169 0.31 0.19 0.32
N VAL A 170 0.76 0.56 -0.88
CA VAL A 170 0.07 0.23 -2.14
C VAL A 170 0.06 -1.28 -2.41
N LEU A 171 1.16 -1.99 -2.15
CA LEU A 171 1.18 -3.45 -2.33
C LEU A 171 0.37 -4.18 -1.27
N CYS A 172 0.30 -3.65 -0.04
CA CYS A 172 -0.62 -4.16 0.97
C CYS A 172 -2.08 -4.01 0.50
N PHE A 173 -2.44 -2.84 -0.01
CA PHE A 173 -3.75 -2.57 -0.64
C PHE A 173 -4.05 -3.56 -1.78
N ILE A 174 -3.14 -3.71 -2.74
CA ILE A 174 -3.31 -4.65 -3.87
C ILE A 174 -3.48 -6.10 -3.39
N HIS A 175 -2.75 -6.51 -2.35
CA HIS A 175 -2.89 -7.85 -1.78
C HIS A 175 -4.19 -8.07 -1.01
N LYS A 176 -4.86 -7.01 -0.58
CA LYS A 176 -6.16 -7.07 0.09
C LYS A 176 -7.32 -6.99 -0.88
N VAL A 177 -7.24 -6.12 -1.88
CA VAL A 177 -8.33 -5.84 -2.82
C VAL A 177 -8.33 -6.81 -4.02
N CYS A 178 -7.16 -7.17 -4.56
CA CYS A 178 -7.08 -7.96 -5.80
C CYS A 178 -6.83 -9.47 -5.58
N VAL A 179 -7.30 -10.04 -4.46
CA VAL A 179 -7.17 -11.48 -4.13
C VAL A 179 -8.51 -12.10 -3.70
N SER A 180 -9.64 -11.46 -4.01
CA SER A 180 -10.97 -12.09 -3.94
C SER A 180 -11.30 -12.80 -5.24
#